data_AF-A0A2H6LK81-F1
#
_entry.id   AF-A0A2H6LK81-F1
#
_cell.length_a   1.000
_cell.length_b   1.000
_cell.length_c   1.000
_cell.angle_alpha   90.00
_cell.angle_beta   90.00
_cell.angle_gamma   90.00
#
_symmetry.space_group_name_H-M   'P 1'
#
loop_
_entity.id
_entity.type
_entity.pdbx_description
1 polymer ?
#
loop_
_entity_poly.entity_id
_entity_poly.type
_entity_poly.pdbx_seq_one_letter_code
_entity_poly.pdbx_strand_id
1 'polypeptide(L)'
;MELDVRNKGKIPVSQHPDFSVQGYQVIRELARNHEAGRIVYLAYNCQSQQPVVIKEFSIDHETTDWSGSKTYEREIALLQQLEHPRIPRYINSFATAENFYLVQEYKQARSLKTKCSFSATEIKQIAISLLEILVYLQQQVDPIIHRDIKPENILVDEQLNAYLVDFGLARRQSTKIALTTLSTGTPGFIPPEEQFGYALTQASDLYSVGATLICLLTNTHTVKISDSSLQFPKLAPHLHPGFRSWLLTIVQPNGKDRYPNAAVALTALKSIPVTGKASILEILMAAIKLKKRTAMFALAVMGMGAVAVTTLVFSQPGGATQQLEESQSLIDFQ
;
A
#
# COMPACT_ATOMS: atom_id res chain seq x y z
N MET A 1 -25.74 14.16 5.56
CA MET A 1 -26.98 13.73 4.89
C MET A 1 -27.26 12.34 5.44
N GLU A 2 -28.25 12.25 6.33
CA GLU A 2 -28.60 11.05 7.09
C GLU A 2 -29.05 9.91 6.16
N LEU A 3 -28.65 8.68 6.49
CA LEU A 3 -29.15 7.47 5.84
C LEU A 3 -30.43 7.05 6.54
N ASP A 4 -31.57 7.36 5.92
CA ASP A 4 -32.87 6.82 6.29
C ASP A 4 -32.94 5.34 5.85
N VAL A 5 -32.95 4.43 6.83
CA VAL A 5 -33.04 2.97 6.65
C VAL A 5 -34.52 2.54 6.41
N ARG A 6 -35.43 3.47 6.08
CA ARG A 6 -36.84 3.17 5.79
C ARG A 6 -37.26 3.55 4.37
N ASN A 7 -36.44 3.26 3.37
CA ASN A 7 -36.91 3.27 1.99
C ASN A 7 -36.88 1.86 1.38
N LYS A 8 -38.02 1.17 1.48
CA LYS A 8 -38.37 0.00 0.64
C LYS A 8 -38.66 0.45 -0.80
N GLY A 9 -37.74 1.20 -1.41
CA GLY A 9 -37.76 1.51 -2.82
C GLY A 9 -37.03 0.39 -3.56
N LYS A 10 -37.77 -0.48 -4.26
CA LYS A 10 -37.17 -1.29 -5.31
C LYS A 10 -36.61 -0.33 -6.36
N ILE A 11 -35.30 -0.13 -6.36
CA ILE A 11 -34.59 0.52 -7.46
C ILE A 11 -34.86 -0.36 -8.71
N PRO A 12 -35.22 0.21 -9.87
CA PRO A 12 -35.53 -0.59 -11.05
C PRO A 12 -34.34 -1.49 -11.42
N VAL A 13 -34.60 -2.78 -11.63
CA VAL A 13 -33.62 -3.82 -11.99
C VAL A 13 -32.90 -3.51 -13.32
N SER A 14 -33.42 -2.57 -14.12
CA SER A 14 -33.05 -2.33 -15.52
C SER A 14 -31.78 -1.50 -15.77
N GLN A 15 -30.93 -1.24 -14.77
CA GLN A 15 -29.66 -0.49 -14.95
C GLN A 15 -28.41 -1.23 -14.47
N HIS A 16 -28.56 -2.49 -14.04
CA HIS A 16 -27.45 -3.31 -13.55
C HIS A 16 -27.32 -4.59 -14.37
N PRO A 17 -26.11 -5.17 -14.48
CA PRO A 17 -25.96 -6.45 -15.16
C PRO A 17 -26.81 -7.54 -14.49
N ASP A 18 -27.44 -8.38 -15.31
CA ASP A 18 -28.25 -9.49 -14.83
C ASP A 18 -27.35 -10.71 -14.56
N PHE A 19 -27.12 -10.99 -13.28
CA PHE A 19 -26.39 -12.17 -12.81
C PHE A 19 -27.31 -13.25 -12.21
N SER A 20 -28.60 -13.22 -12.54
CA SER A 20 -29.59 -14.17 -12.02
C SER A 20 -29.26 -15.62 -12.39
N VAL A 21 -28.73 -15.86 -13.59
CA VAL A 21 -28.24 -17.17 -14.04
C VAL A 21 -27.09 -17.69 -13.18
N GLN A 22 -26.22 -16.79 -12.70
CA GLN A 22 -25.12 -17.11 -11.78
C GLN A 22 -25.58 -17.15 -10.31
N GLY A 23 -26.87 -16.93 -10.04
CA GLY A 23 -27.45 -16.96 -8.70
C GLY A 23 -27.22 -15.69 -7.89
N TYR A 24 -27.00 -14.54 -8.54
CA TYR A 24 -26.80 -13.25 -7.87
C TYR A 24 -27.79 -12.18 -8.33
N GLN A 25 -28.26 -11.38 -7.38
CA GLN A 25 -29.08 -10.20 -7.65
C GLN A 25 -28.29 -8.94 -7.31
N VAL A 26 -27.91 -8.16 -8.32
CA VAL A 26 -27.20 -6.89 -8.13
C VAL A 26 -28.13 -5.87 -7.48
N ILE A 27 -27.62 -5.21 -6.42
CA ILE A 27 -28.34 -4.17 -5.68
C ILE A 27 -27.91 -2.79 -6.18
N ARG A 28 -26.59 -2.56 -6.25
CA ARG A 28 -25.99 -1.29 -6.68
C ARG A 28 -24.51 -1.44 -7.00
N GLU A 29 -23.99 -0.48 -7.76
CA GLU A 29 -22.55 -0.26 -7.90
C GLU A 29 -21.96 0.37 -6.63
N LEU A 30 -20.81 -0.13 -6.20
CA LEU A 30 -20.01 0.38 -5.09
C LEU A 30 -18.86 1.27 -5.58
N ALA A 31 -18.24 0.91 -6.69
CA ALA A 31 -17.13 1.65 -7.29
C ALA A 31 -16.95 1.30 -8.76
N ARG A 32 -16.35 2.21 -9.52
CA ARG A 32 -15.96 2.02 -10.92
C ARG A 32 -14.66 2.74 -11.21
N ASN A 33 -13.77 2.05 -11.90
CA ASN A 33 -12.51 2.56 -12.43
C ASN A 33 -12.48 2.29 -13.94
N HIS A 34 -12.75 3.33 -14.73
CA HIS A 34 -12.80 3.26 -16.19
C HIS A 34 -11.44 2.94 -16.81
N GLU A 35 -10.35 3.51 -16.27
CA GLU A 35 -9.00 3.33 -16.80
C GLU A 35 -8.48 1.90 -16.59
N ALA A 36 -8.90 1.25 -15.51
CA ALA A 36 -8.48 -0.11 -15.19
C ALA A 36 -9.49 -1.19 -15.65
N GLY A 37 -10.60 -0.81 -16.27
CA GLY A 37 -11.66 -1.76 -16.66
C GLY A 37 -12.23 -2.54 -15.47
N ARG A 38 -12.46 -1.86 -14.32
CA ARG A 38 -12.94 -2.51 -13.09
C ARG A 38 -14.21 -1.89 -12.56
N ILE A 39 -15.19 -2.73 -12.22
CA ILE A 39 -16.43 -2.31 -11.58
C ILE A 39 -16.67 -3.20 -10.36
N VAL A 40 -17.18 -2.62 -9.28
CA VAL A 40 -17.47 -3.36 -8.04
C VAL A 40 -18.94 -3.19 -7.71
N TYR A 41 -19.64 -4.29 -7.55
CA TYR A 41 -21.07 -4.34 -7.24
C TYR A 41 -21.32 -4.91 -5.85
N LEU A 42 -22.37 -4.40 -5.20
CA LEU A 42 -23.03 -5.08 -4.10
C LEU A 42 -24.17 -5.92 -4.67
N ALA A 43 -24.23 -7.19 -4.31
CA ALA A 43 -25.27 -8.12 -4.72
C ALA A 43 -25.74 -9.00 -3.55
N TYR A 44 -26.89 -9.64 -3.70
CA TYR A 44 -27.29 -10.78 -2.85
C TYR A 44 -27.00 -12.09 -3.57
N ASN A 45 -26.53 -13.09 -2.83
CA ASN A 45 -26.61 -14.48 -3.27
C ASN A 45 -28.08 -14.95 -3.14
N CYS A 46 -28.70 -15.36 -4.25
CA CYS A 46 -30.11 -15.70 -4.29
C CYS A 46 -30.47 -16.92 -3.42
N GLN A 47 -29.53 -17.83 -3.17
CA GLN A 47 -29.76 -19.01 -2.34
C GLN A 47 -29.63 -18.71 -0.85
N SER A 48 -28.53 -18.07 -0.44
CA SER A 48 -28.23 -17.83 0.98
C SER A 48 -28.81 -16.52 1.51
N GLN A 49 -29.27 -15.63 0.62
CA GLN A 49 -29.70 -14.27 0.94
C GLN A 49 -28.62 -13.43 1.64
N GLN A 50 -27.36 -13.84 1.56
CA GLN A 50 -26.22 -13.12 2.12
C GLN A 50 -25.70 -12.07 1.13
N PRO A 51 -25.32 -10.87 1.61
CA PRO A 51 -24.71 -9.87 0.76
C PRO A 51 -23.31 -10.31 0.32
N VAL A 52 -22.97 -10.01 -0.93
CA VAL A 52 -21.67 -10.31 -1.55
C VAL A 52 -21.16 -9.11 -2.33
N VAL A 53 -19.84 -9.07 -2.53
CA VAL A 53 -19.20 -8.13 -3.46
C VAL A 53 -18.84 -8.88 -4.72
N ILE A 54 -19.23 -8.35 -5.87
CA ILE A 54 -18.84 -8.86 -7.20
C ILE A 54 -17.91 -7.83 -7.83
N LYS A 55 -16.65 -8.22 -8.06
CA LYS A 55 -15.68 -7.43 -8.81
C LYS A 55 -15.66 -7.91 -10.26
N GLU A 56 -15.98 -7.01 -11.17
CA GLU A 56 -15.86 -7.19 -12.61
C GLU A 56 -14.49 -6.72 -13.08
N PHE A 57 -13.87 -7.52 -13.94
CA PHE A 57 -12.64 -7.24 -14.65
C PHE A 57 -12.91 -7.36 -16.14
N SER A 58 -12.77 -6.27 -16.87
CA SER A 58 -12.94 -6.26 -18.32
C SER A 58 -11.81 -7.03 -19.00
N ILE A 59 -12.18 -7.92 -19.94
CA ILE A 59 -11.22 -8.59 -20.82
C ILE A 59 -10.93 -7.61 -21.95
N ASP A 60 -9.80 -6.90 -21.86
CA ASP A 60 -9.34 -6.12 -23.00
C ASP A 60 -8.79 -7.10 -24.06
N HIS A 61 -9.51 -7.20 -25.19
CA HIS A 61 -9.13 -8.03 -26.33
C HIS A 61 -8.19 -7.32 -27.31
N GLU A 62 -8.01 -6.00 -27.18
CA GLU A 62 -7.24 -5.18 -28.13
C GLU A 62 -5.83 -4.86 -27.63
N THR A 63 -5.62 -4.76 -26.31
CA THR A 63 -4.26 -4.60 -25.77
C THR A 63 -3.62 -5.97 -25.54
N THR A 64 -2.49 -6.20 -26.22
CA THR A 64 -1.52 -7.26 -25.90
C THR A 64 -0.82 -7.05 -24.54
N ASP A 65 -1.45 -6.31 -23.63
CA ASP A 65 -0.91 -6.04 -22.31
C ASP A 65 -1.21 -7.22 -21.37
N TRP A 66 -0.33 -8.21 -21.47
CA TRP A 66 -0.30 -9.44 -20.67
C TRP A 66 -0.23 -9.21 -19.14
N SER A 67 -0.21 -7.96 -18.68
CA SER A 67 -0.19 -7.55 -17.28
C SER A 67 -1.58 -7.55 -16.60
N GLY A 68 -2.64 -7.20 -17.35
CA GLY A 68 -4.02 -7.14 -16.84
C GLY A 68 -4.65 -8.52 -16.62
N SER A 69 -4.47 -9.43 -17.60
CA SER A 69 -5.05 -10.78 -17.60
C SER A 69 -4.60 -11.67 -16.43
N LYS A 70 -3.43 -11.39 -15.85
CA LYS A 70 -2.90 -12.15 -14.70
C LYS A 70 -3.22 -11.54 -13.34
N THR A 71 -3.84 -10.38 -13.28
CA THR A 71 -4.03 -9.69 -12.00
C THR A 71 -5.20 -10.27 -11.20
N TYR A 72 -6.33 -10.55 -11.87
CA TYR A 72 -7.49 -11.16 -11.21
C TYR A 72 -7.24 -12.64 -10.84
N GLU A 73 -6.59 -13.43 -11.71
CA GLU A 73 -6.25 -14.83 -11.41
C GLU A 73 -5.38 -14.95 -10.15
N ARG A 74 -4.42 -14.03 -10.00
CA ARG A 74 -3.57 -13.97 -8.81
C ARG A 74 -4.36 -13.56 -7.57
N GLU A 75 -5.26 -12.57 -7.69
CA GLU A 75 -6.12 -12.17 -6.58
C GLU A 75 -6.99 -13.34 -6.11
N ILE A 76 -7.60 -14.08 -7.04
CA ILE A 76 -8.39 -15.28 -6.76
C ILE A 76 -7.53 -16.34 -6.06
N ALA A 77 -6.37 -16.67 -6.64
CA ALA A 77 -5.49 -17.72 -6.11
C ALA A 77 -4.98 -17.39 -4.70
N LEU A 78 -4.72 -16.11 -4.40
CA LEU A 78 -4.37 -15.66 -3.06
C LEU A 78 -5.58 -15.75 -2.12
N LEU A 79 -6.72 -15.13 -2.48
CA LEU A 79 -7.91 -15.11 -1.60
C LEU A 79 -8.46 -16.50 -1.28
N GLN A 80 -8.31 -17.48 -2.18
CA GLN A 80 -8.68 -18.88 -1.92
C GLN A 80 -7.85 -19.52 -0.80
N GLN A 81 -6.65 -19.00 -0.52
CA GLN A 81 -5.73 -19.51 0.52
C GLN A 81 -5.77 -18.68 1.80
N LEU A 82 -6.51 -17.56 1.79
CA LEU A 82 -6.59 -16.64 2.92
C LEU A 82 -7.87 -16.86 3.71
N GLU A 83 -7.70 -16.99 5.02
CA GLU A 83 -8.76 -17.12 6.00
C GLU A 83 -8.44 -16.21 7.19
N HIS A 84 -9.02 -15.01 7.18
CA HIS A 84 -8.87 -14.04 8.26
C HIS A 84 -10.15 -13.20 8.39
N PRO A 85 -10.67 -12.95 9.61
CA PRO A 85 -11.96 -12.26 9.79
C PRO A 85 -12.00 -10.84 9.21
N ARG A 86 -10.83 -10.20 9.04
CA ARG A 86 -10.69 -8.85 8.48
C ARG A 86 -10.18 -8.80 7.03
N ILE A 87 -10.22 -9.93 6.33
CA ILE A 87 -10.01 -10.03 4.88
C ILE A 87 -11.31 -10.60 4.28
N PRO A 88 -11.86 -10.06 3.17
CA PRO A 88 -12.99 -10.67 2.49
C PRO A 88 -12.67 -12.09 2.05
N ARG A 89 -13.49 -13.06 2.47
CA ARG A 89 -13.33 -14.45 2.03
C ARG A 89 -13.72 -14.60 0.56
N TYR A 90 -12.96 -15.38 -0.20
CA TYR A 90 -13.36 -15.84 -1.52
C TYR A 90 -14.67 -16.66 -1.43
N ILE A 91 -15.64 -16.38 -2.30
CA ILE A 91 -16.91 -17.12 -2.39
C ILE A 91 -16.96 -17.92 -3.68
N ASN A 92 -16.78 -17.26 -4.82
CA ASN A 92 -16.87 -17.87 -6.14
C ASN A 92 -16.18 -16.98 -7.19
N SER A 93 -16.03 -17.48 -8.40
CA SER A 93 -15.64 -16.71 -9.58
C SER A 93 -16.33 -17.27 -10.81
N PHE A 94 -16.67 -16.41 -11.76
CA PHE A 94 -17.26 -16.82 -13.03
C PHE A 94 -16.78 -15.90 -14.16
N ALA A 95 -17.03 -16.32 -15.40
CA ALA A 95 -16.68 -15.57 -16.60
C ALA A 95 -17.89 -15.47 -17.52
N THR A 96 -17.96 -14.38 -18.28
CA THR A 96 -18.83 -14.23 -19.45
C THR A 96 -17.95 -14.22 -20.71
N ALA A 97 -18.54 -13.98 -21.88
CA ALA A 97 -17.78 -13.84 -23.12
C ALA A 97 -16.78 -12.66 -23.07
N GLU A 98 -17.07 -11.64 -22.26
CA GLU A 98 -16.40 -10.33 -22.31
C GLU A 98 -15.66 -9.99 -21.01
N ASN A 99 -16.03 -10.60 -19.87
CA ASN A 99 -15.57 -10.17 -18.55
C ASN A 99 -15.32 -11.34 -17.59
N PHE A 100 -14.44 -11.13 -16.62
CA PHE A 100 -14.25 -12.01 -15.46
C PHE A 100 -14.84 -11.40 -14.19
N TYR A 101 -15.34 -12.25 -13.32
CA TYR A 101 -16.02 -11.85 -12.09
C TYR A 101 -15.47 -12.62 -10.88
N LEU A 102 -15.05 -11.88 -9.86
CA LEU A 102 -14.71 -12.40 -8.54
C LEU A 102 -15.84 -12.08 -7.57
N VAL A 103 -16.38 -13.11 -6.92
CA VAL A 103 -17.37 -12.99 -5.85
C VAL A 103 -16.69 -13.22 -4.51
N GLN A 104 -16.80 -12.25 -3.62
CA GLN A 104 -16.23 -12.30 -2.28
C GLN A 104 -17.22 -11.84 -1.21
N GLU A 105 -16.90 -12.13 0.04
CA GLU A 105 -17.66 -11.70 1.20
C GLU A 105 -17.86 -10.17 1.22
N TYR A 106 -19.09 -9.73 1.46
CA TYR A 106 -19.36 -8.33 1.75
C TYR A 106 -19.02 -8.01 3.21
N LYS A 107 -18.13 -7.05 3.43
CA LYS A 107 -17.90 -6.47 4.76
C LYS A 107 -18.81 -5.25 4.92
N GLN A 108 -19.64 -5.26 5.96
CA GLN A 108 -20.52 -4.14 6.31
C GLN A 108 -19.71 -3.00 6.95
N ALA A 109 -18.94 -2.31 6.12
CA ALA A 109 -17.98 -1.29 6.52
C ALA A 109 -17.82 -0.24 5.41
N ARG A 110 -17.45 0.98 5.79
CA ARG A 110 -17.23 2.10 4.84
C ARG A 110 -15.76 2.20 4.45
N SER A 111 -15.46 2.57 3.21
CA SER A 111 -14.09 2.86 2.78
C SER A 111 -13.55 4.11 3.46
N LEU A 112 -12.27 4.09 3.83
CA LEU A 112 -11.54 5.26 4.34
C LEU A 112 -11.27 6.32 3.26
N LYS A 113 -11.54 6.03 1.98
CA LYS A 113 -11.56 7.04 0.90
C LYS A 113 -12.50 8.19 1.21
N THR A 114 -13.66 7.88 1.81
CA THR A 114 -14.63 8.90 2.21
C THR A 114 -14.06 9.68 3.38
N LYS A 115 -13.96 11.01 3.26
CA LYS A 115 -13.42 11.87 4.32
C LYS A 115 -14.20 11.67 5.61
N CYS A 116 -13.53 11.09 6.60
CA CYS A 116 -14.02 10.92 7.96
C CYS A 116 -12.93 11.42 8.90
N SER A 117 -13.31 12.28 9.84
CA SER A 117 -12.38 12.72 10.87
C SER A 117 -12.32 11.64 11.95
N PHE A 118 -11.12 11.13 12.21
CA PHE A 118 -10.88 10.19 13.31
C PHE A 118 -10.00 10.86 14.36
N SER A 119 -10.32 10.64 15.63
CA SER A 119 -9.43 10.96 16.72
C SER A 119 -8.19 10.08 16.69
N ALA A 120 -7.12 10.51 17.35
CA ALA A 120 -5.89 9.74 17.40
C ALA A 120 -6.11 8.34 18.01
N THR A 121 -7.01 8.20 19.00
CA THR A 121 -7.34 6.92 19.64
C THR A 121 -7.98 5.96 18.65
N GLU A 122 -8.92 6.45 17.84
CA GLU A 122 -9.58 5.66 16.79
C GLU A 122 -8.57 5.26 15.70
N ILE A 123 -7.65 6.15 15.34
CA ILE A 123 -6.57 5.84 14.39
C ILE A 123 -5.62 4.77 14.94
N LYS A 124 -5.33 4.77 16.25
CA LYS A 124 -4.60 3.66 16.89
C LYS A 124 -5.37 2.34 16.77
N GLN A 125 -6.70 2.34 16.95
CA GLN A 125 -7.51 1.13 16.82
C GLN A 125 -7.52 0.58 15.38
N ILE A 126 -7.64 1.46 14.39
CA ILE A 126 -7.50 1.12 12.97
C ILE A 126 -6.10 0.55 12.70
N ALA A 127 -5.04 1.20 13.20
CA ALA A 127 -3.67 0.74 13.05
C ALA A 127 -3.44 -0.66 13.64
N ILE A 128 -3.99 -0.93 14.82
CA ILE A 128 -3.96 -2.27 15.44
C ILE A 128 -4.59 -3.29 14.52
N SER A 129 -5.76 -2.98 13.94
CA SER A 129 -6.44 -3.91 13.04
C SER A 129 -5.64 -4.21 11.77
N LEU A 130 -5.06 -3.18 11.16
CA LEU A 130 -4.21 -3.35 9.98
C LEU A 130 -2.95 -4.18 10.28
N LEU A 131 -2.29 -3.90 11.41
CA LEU A 131 -1.09 -4.64 11.79
C LEU A 131 -1.38 -6.10 12.11
N GLU A 132 -2.54 -6.42 12.71
CA GLU A 132 -2.94 -7.80 12.95
C GLU A 132 -3.22 -8.56 11.64
N ILE A 133 -3.81 -7.89 10.63
CA ILE A 133 -3.91 -8.44 9.26
C ILE A 133 -2.51 -8.70 8.68
N LEU A 134 -1.59 -7.74 8.80
CA LEU A 134 -0.23 -7.91 8.28
C LEU A 134 0.54 -9.01 8.99
N VAL A 135 0.36 -9.18 10.31
CA VAL A 135 0.93 -10.32 11.06
C VAL A 135 0.46 -11.63 10.44
N TYR A 136 -0.84 -11.77 10.16
CA TYR A 136 -1.39 -12.96 9.52
C TYR A 136 -0.80 -13.21 8.12
N LEU A 137 -0.70 -12.17 7.28
CA LEU A 137 -0.10 -12.29 5.93
C LEU A 137 1.39 -12.64 5.98
N GLN A 138 2.10 -12.15 6.99
CA GLN A 138 3.53 -12.38 7.19
C GLN A 138 3.85 -13.75 7.78
N GLN A 139 2.86 -14.43 8.36
CA GLN A 139 2.96 -15.79 8.91
C GLN A 139 2.66 -16.90 7.89
N GLN A 140 2.24 -16.55 6.68
CA GLN A 140 2.10 -17.52 5.59
C GLN A 140 3.44 -18.19 5.29
N VAL A 141 3.41 -19.42 4.79
CA VAL A 141 4.62 -20.22 4.45
C VAL A 141 5.62 -19.41 3.61
N ASP A 142 5.09 -18.65 2.65
CA ASP A 142 5.81 -17.59 1.96
C ASP A 142 5.08 -16.28 2.23
N PRO A 143 5.68 -15.32 2.97
CA PRO A 143 5.02 -14.10 3.40
C PRO A 143 4.35 -13.37 2.25
N ILE A 144 3.13 -12.89 2.46
CA ILE A 144 2.39 -12.12 1.46
C ILE A 144 2.59 -10.63 1.73
N ILE A 145 2.97 -9.89 0.69
CA ILE A 145 3.06 -8.43 0.68
C ILE A 145 1.89 -7.89 -0.12
N HIS A 146 1.08 -7.02 0.47
CA HIS A 146 -0.15 -6.49 -0.12
C HIS A 146 0.13 -5.47 -1.23
N ARG A 147 1.13 -4.60 -1.04
CA ARG A 147 1.63 -3.59 -2.00
C ARG A 147 0.69 -2.43 -2.35
N ASP A 148 -0.60 -2.51 -1.99
CA ASP A 148 -1.56 -1.42 -2.26
C ASP A 148 -2.38 -0.99 -1.03
N ILE A 149 -1.71 -0.82 0.12
CA ILE A 149 -2.38 -0.35 1.34
C ILE A 149 -2.53 1.16 1.28
N LYS A 150 -3.79 1.62 1.23
CA LYS A 150 -4.20 3.02 1.13
C LYS A 150 -5.65 3.18 1.62
N PRO A 151 -6.14 4.41 1.89
CA PRO A 151 -7.50 4.63 2.38
C PRO A 151 -8.60 3.98 1.52
N GLU A 152 -8.42 3.93 0.20
CA GLU A 152 -9.38 3.30 -0.72
C GLU A 152 -9.57 1.80 -0.46
N ASN A 153 -8.51 1.12 -0.06
CA ASN A 153 -8.45 -0.33 0.11
C ASN A 153 -8.65 -0.77 1.58
N ILE A 154 -9.05 0.17 2.45
CA ILE A 154 -9.34 -0.12 3.85
C ILE A 154 -10.80 0.24 4.13
N LEU A 155 -11.56 -0.74 4.59
CA LEU A 155 -12.93 -0.53 5.08
C LEU A 155 -12.90 -0.47 6.62
N VAL A 156 -13.76 0.34 7.23
CA VAL A 156 -13.90 0.44 8.69
C VAL A 156 -15.38 0.36 9.08
N ASP A 157 -15.69 -0.51 10.04
CA ASP A 157 -17.05 -0.64 10.60
C ASP A 157 -17.30 0.35 11.75
N GLU A 158 -18.50 0.30 12.34
CA GLU A 158 -18.90 1.18 13.44
C GLU A 158 -18.10 0.92 14.73
N GLN A 159 -17.50 -0.26 14.88
CA GLN A 159 -16.68 -0.66 16.01
C GLN A 159 -15.18 -0.39 15.77
N LEU A 160 -14.83 0.30 14.68
CA LEU A 160 -13.47 0.63 14.26
C LEU A 160 -12.58 -0.58 13.94
N ASN A 161 -13.18 -1.71 13.59
CA ASN A 161 -12.43 -2.80 12.99
C ASN A 161 -12.10 -2.41 11.55
N ALA A 162 -10.81 -2.47 11.21
CA ALA A 162 -10.36 -2.24 9.85
C ALA A 162 -10.32 -3.55 9.06
N TYR A 163 -10.80 -3.53 7.82
CA TYR A 163 -10.78 -4.63 6.89
C TYR A 163 -9.90 -4.24 5.70
N LEU A 164 -8.99 -5.12 5.30
CA LEU A 164 -8.12 -4.90 4.15
C LEU A 164 -8.74 -5.60 2.94
N VAL A 165 -8.91 -4.84 1.85
CA VAL A 165 -9.52 -5.32 0.61
C VAL A 165 -8.60 -5.05 -0.57
N ASP A 166 -8.89 -5.70 -1.70
CA ASP A 166 -8.15 -5.54 -2.97
C ASP A 166 -6.73 -6.11 -2.96
N PHE A 167 -6.65 -7.41 -3.23
CA PHE A 167 -5.39 -8.16 -3.27
C PHE A 167 -4.83 -8.26 -4.70
N GLY A 168 -5.29 -7.43 -5.65
CA GLY A 168 -4.85 -7.47 -7.04
C GLY A 168 -3.33 -7.29 -7.21
N LEU A 169 -2.72 -6.43 -6.39
CA LEU A 169 -1.26 -6.22 -6.40
C LEU A 169 -0.49 -7.12 -5.43
N ALA A 170 -1.18 -7.85 -4.55
CA ALA A 170 -0.54 -8.65 -3.52
C ALA A 170 0.29 -9.79 -4.13
N ARG A 171 1.47 -10.05 -3.58
CA ARG A 171 2.37 -11.12 -4.06
C ARG A 171 3.04 -11.79 -2.87
N ARG A 172 3.43 -13.04 -3.06
CA ARG A 172 4.35 -13.70 -2.12
C ARG A 172 5.73 -13.08 -2.23
N GLN A 173 6.44 -12.96 -1.12
CA GLN A 173 7.72 -12.26 -1.02
C GLN A 173 8.79 -12.89 -1.93
N SER A 174 8.75 -14.22 -2.15
CA SER A 174 9.69 -14.89 -3.05
C SER A 174 9.43 -14.64 -4.56
N THR A 175 8.28 -14.06 -4.90
CA THR A 175 7.88 -13.82 -6.29
C THR A 175 8.75 -12.72 -6.92
N LYS A 176 9.47 -13.06 -8.00
CA LYS A 176 10.19 -12.06 -8.81
C LYS A 176 9.19 -11.08 -9.43
N ILE A 177 9.34 -9.81 -9.09
CA ILE A 177 8.51 -8.72 -9.61
C ILE A 177 9.10 -8.28 -10.96
N ALA A 178 8.29 -8.27 -12.02
CA ALA A 178 8.72 -7.79 -13.32
C ALA A 178 8.94 -6.27 -13.26
N LEU A 179 9.91 -5.75 -14.01
CA LEU A 179 10.20 -4.31 -14.11
C LEU A 179 8.95 -3.49 -14.48
N THR A 180 8.05 -4.05 -15.30
CA THR A 180 6.77 -3.43 -15.70
C THR A 180 5.72 -3.34 -14.59
N THR A 181 5.93 -4.04 -13.48
CA THR A 181 5.06 -3.99 -12.29
C THR A 181 5.67 -3.17 -11.16
N LEU A 182 6.76 -2.44 -11.45
CA LEU A 182 7.33 -1.46 -10.55
C LEU A 182 6.45 -0.20 -10.58
N SER A 183 6.12 0.34 -9.41
CA SER A 183 5.28 1.54 -9.25
C SER A 183 3.79 1.40 -9.62
N THR A 184 3.22 0.19 -9.64
CA THR A 184 1.77 0.00 -9.88
C THR A 184 0.86 0.44 -8.73
N GLY A 185 1.43 0.85 -7.58
CA GLY A 185 0.67 1.35 -6.44
C GLY A 185 0.23 2.81 -6.58
N THR A 186 -0.41 3.35 -5.55
CA THR A 186 -0.84 4.76 -5.55
C THR A 186 0.26 5.69 -5.03
N PRO A 187 0.69 6.71 -5.81
CA PRO A 187 1.74 7.65 -5.40
C PRO A 187 1.48 8.21 -3.99
N GLY A 188 2.53 8.26 -3.17
CA GLY A 188 2.47 8.69 -1.77
C GLY A 188 2.30 7.55 -0.76
N PHE A 189 1.78 6.38 -1.16
CA PHE A 189 1.68 5.19 -0.31
C PHE A 189 2.69 4.10 -0.66
N ILE A 190 3.30 4.19 -1.84
CA ILE A 190 4.31 3.24 -2.31
C ILE A 190 5.59 3.41 -1.48
N PRO A 191 6.14 2.34 -0.89
CA PRO A 191 7.42 2.41 -0.20
C PRO A 191 8.56 2.73 -1.18
N PRO A 192 9.59 3.51 -0.79
CA PRO A 192 10.67 3.91 -1.69
C PRO A 192 11.36 2.72 -2.39
N GLU A 193 11.58 1.62 -1.66
CA GLU A 193 12.18 0.42 -2.24
C GLU A 193 11.38 -0.15 -3.43
N GLU A 194 10.05 -0.02 -3.43
CA GLU A 194 9.22 -0.44 -4.56
C GLU A 194 9.33 0.51 -5.75
N GLN A 195 9.43 1.82 -5.49
CA GLN A 195 9.61 2.84 -6.52
C GLN A 195 10.93 2.67 -7.26
N PHE A 196 11.99 2.27 -6.55
CA PHE A 196 13.32 2.03 -7.11
C PHE A 196 13.55 0.60 -7.60
N GLY A 197 12.54 -0.28 -7.49
CA GLY A 197 12.66 -1.67 -7.94
C GLY A 197 13.58 -2.56 -7.09
N TYR A 198 13.80 -2.18 -5.83
CA TYR A 198 14.48 -3.04 -4.87
C TYR A 198 13.54 -4.12 -4.33
N ALA A 199 14.14 -5.16 -3.74
CA ALA A 199 13.38 -6.26 -3.16
C ALA A 199 12.50 -5.78 -2.00
N LEU A 200 11.21 -6.14 -2.06
CA LEU A 200 10.26 -5.85 -1.00
C LEU A 200 10.46 -6.80 0.17
N THR A 201 10.12 -6.32 1.36
CA THR A 201 10.20 -7.08 2.61
C THR A 201 8.90 -6.93 3.39
N GLN A 202 8.77 -7.66 4.49
CA GLN A 202 7.68 -7.47 5.45
C GLN A 202 7.57 -6.02 5.97
N ALA A 203 8.65 -5.25 5.95
CA ALA A 203 8.66 -3.84 6.34
C ALA A 203 8.10 -2.90 5.26
N SER A 204 7.89 -3.37 4.03
CA SER A 204 7.39 -2.55 2.91
C SER A 204 5.93 -2.14 3.13
N ASP A 205 5.05 -3.06 3.49
CA ASP A 205 3.64 -2.74 3.81
C ASP A 205 3.51 -1.84 5.07
N LEU A 206 4.49 -1.84 5.98
CA LEU A 206 4.47 -0.95 7.15
C LEU A 206 4.57 0.52 6.76
N TYR A 207 5.31 0.83 5.68
CA TYR A 207 5.35 2.18 5.14
C TYR A 207 3.99 2.62 4.64
N SER A 208 3.31 1.78 3.86
CA SER A 208 1.99 2.06 3.31
C SER A 208 0.93 2.22 4.41
N VAL A 209 0.99 1.40 5.46
CA VAL A 209 0.20 1.60 6.69
C VAL A 209 0.49 2.97 7.29
N GLY A 210 1.76 3.31 7.51
CA GLY A 210 2.12 4.58 8.13
C GLY A 210 1.71 5.80 7.30
N ALA A 211 1.90 5.76 5.99
CA ALA A 211 1.44 6.79 5.06
C ALA A 211 -0.08 6.95 5.12
N THR A 212 -0.83 5.85 5.21
CA THR A 212 -2.29 5.85 5.41
C THR A 212 -2.68 6.50 6.73
N LEU A 213 -2.07 6.10 7.85
CA LEU A 213 -2.39 6.67 9.16
C LEU A 213 -2.07 8.17 9.22
N ILE A 214 -0.95 8.60 8.63
CA ILE A 214 -0.59 10.00 8.50
C ILE A 214 -1.63 10.76 7.68
N CYS A 215 -2.05 10.21 6.53
CA CYS A 215 -3.10 10.80 5.70
C CYS A 215 -4.40 11.04 6.47
N LEU A 216 -4.81 10.08 7.31
CA LEU A 216 -5.99 10.18 8.16
C LEU A 216 -5.82 11.25 9.25
N LEU A 217 -4.67 11.27 9.93
CA LEU A 217 -4.36 12.23 11.00
C LEU A 217 -4.31 13.67 10.50
N THR A 218 -3.81 13.89 9.29
CA THR A 218 -3.64 15.23 8.71
C THR A 218 -4.81 15.66 7.83
N ASN A 219 -5.84 14.81 7.66
CA ASN A 219 -6.95 15.01 6.72
C ASN A 219 -6.48 15.44 5.32
N THR A 220 -5.29 15.01 4.91
CA THR A 220 -4.66 15.46 3.66
C THR A 220 -5.19 14.63 2.50
N HIS A 221 -5.36 15.27 1.33
CA HIS A 221 -5.76 14.55 0.13
C HIS A 221 -4.65 13.60 -0.33
N THR A 222 -5.02 12.39 -0.76
CA THR A 222 -4.11 11.28 -1.12
C THR A 222 -3.00 11.67 -2.10
N VAL A 223 -3.29 12.63 -2.98
CA VAL A 223 -2.39 13.16 -4.03
C VAL A 223 -1.23 14.02 -3.48
N LYS A 224 -1.21 14.42 -2.20
CA LYS A 224 -0.17 15.30 -1.61
C LYS A 224 0.73 14.64 -0.56
N ILE A 225 0.67 13.31 -0.42
CA ILE A 225 1.32 12.61 0.70
C ILE A 225 2.85 12.63 0.63
N SER A 226 3.46 12.66 -0.57
CA SER A 226 4.92 12.76 -0.73
C SER A 226 5.51 13.95 0.03
N ASP A 227 4.83 15.10 0.01
CA ASP A 227 5.24 16.31 0.74
C ASP A 227 4.82 16.30 2.22
N SER A 228 3.81 15.50 2.56
CA SER A 228 3.17 15.47 3.88
C SER A 228 3.93 14.63 4.91
N SER A 229 4.60 13.55 4.46
CA SER A 229 5.44 12.71 5.33
C SER A 229 6.60 13.50 5.96
N LEU A 230 7.17 14.43 5.19
CA LEU A 230 8.23 15.36 5.62
C LEU A 230 7.72 16.45 6.58
N GLN A 231 6.42 16.76 6.56
CA GLN A 231 5.81 17.81 7.38
C GLN A 231 5.03 17.28 8.59
N PHE A 232 4.86 15.95 8.70
CA PHE A 232 4.04 15.31 9.73
C PHE A 232 4.31 15.77 11.18
N PRO A 233 5.56 15.98 11.64
CA PRO A 233 5.82 16.47 12.99
C PRO A 233 5.21 17.83 13.30
N LYS A 234 5.03 18.69 12.29
CA LYS A 234 4.41 20.02 12.40
C LYS A 234 2.88 19.95 12.36
N LEU A 235 2.33 18.95 11.69
CA LEU A 235 0.88 18.82 11.44
C LEU A 235 0.12 18.16 12.59
N ALA A 236 0.81 17.47 13.51
CA ALA A 236 0.16 16.79 14.64
C ALA A 236 0.90 16.99 15.99
N PRO A 237 1.08 18.25 16.46
CA PRO A 237 1.80 18.54 17.70
C PRO A 237 1.09 18.03 18.96
N HIS A 238 -0.21 17.74 18.87
CA HIS A 238 -1.05 17.29 19.97
C HIS A 238 -0.95 15.77 20.27
N LEU A 239 -0.27 15.00 19.40
CA LEU A 239 -0.10 13.56 19.60
C LEU A 239 0.93 13.26 20.68
N HIS A 240 0.69 12.17 21.43
CA HIS A 240 1.68 11.67 22.38
C HIS A 240 3.03 11.42 21.68
N PRO A 241 4.16 11.86 22.26
CA PRO A 241 5.48 11.74 21.62
C PRO A 241 5.84 10.31 21.21
N GLY A 242 5.43 9.32 22.02
CA GLY A 242 5.62 7.90 21.70
C GLY A 242 4.89 7.49 20.42
N PHE A 243 3.62 7.89 20.26
CA PHE A 243 2.81 7.52 19.09
C PHE A 243 3.35 8.19 17.82
N ARG A 244 3.74 9.47 17.92
CA ARG A 244 4.41 10.18 16.83
C ARG A 244 5.73 9.50 16.44
N SER A 245 6.54 9.10 17.42
CA SER A 245 7.82 8.40 17.17
C SER A 245 7.59 7.04 16.50
N TRP A 246 6.55 6.33 16.91
CA TRP A 246 6.15 5.06 16.30
C TRP A 246 5.73 5.25 14.83
N LEU A 247 4.86 6.23 14.55
CA LEU A 247 4.44 6.58 13.17
C LEU A 247 5.63 6.96 12.30
N LEU A 248 6.50 7.85 12.78
CA LEU A 248 7.71 8.27 12.06
C LEU A 248 8.68 7.11 11.82
N THR A 249 8.65 6.07 12.65
CA THR A 249 9.50 4.89 12.47
C THR A 249 8.98 3.97 11.37
N ILE A 250 7.68 3.74 11.27
CA ILE A 250 7.12 2.87 10.21
C ILE A 250 7.19 3.51 8.81
N VAL A 251 7.30 4.83 8.70
CA VAL A 251 7.45 5.54 7.41
C VAL A 251 8.89 5.93 7.06
N GLN A 252 9.90 5.35 7.73
CA GLN A 252 11.28 5.65 7.38
C GLN A 252 11.56 5.29 5.90
N PRO A 253 12.26 6.15 5.13
CA PRO A 253 12.52 5.88 3.73
C PRO A 253 13.31 4.57 3.52
N ASN A 254 14.32 4.33 4.34
CA ASN A 254 15.07 3.09 4.34
C ASN A 254 14.33 2.03 5.16
N GLY A 255 13.96 0.91 4.52
CA GLY A 255 13.26 -0.20 5.18
C GLY A 255 13.99 -0.79 6.40
N LYS A 256 15.33 -0.70 6.45
CA LYS A 256 16.13 -1.18 7.60
C LYS A 256 15.96 -0.33 8.86
N ASP A 257 15.49 0.92 8.71
CA ASP A 257 15.24 1.84 9.83
C ASP A 257 13.79 1.76 10.34
N ARG A 258 12.95 0.94 9.70
CA ARG A 258 11.58 0.60 10.16
C ARG A 258 11.61 -0.56 11.16
N TYR A 259 10.45 -0.89 11.72
CA TYR A 259 10.32 -2.19 12.40
C TYR A 259 10.49 -3.32 11.37
N PRO A 260 11.14 -4.43 11.74
CA PRO A 260 11.44 -5.51 10.80
C PRO A 260 10.19 -6.21 10.26
N ASN A 261 9.08 -6.22 11.04
CA ASN A 261 7.82 -6.83 10.66
C ASN A 261 6.64 -6.25 11.46
N ALA A 262 5.42 -6.65 11.11
CA ALA A 262 4.19 -6.15 11.72
C ALA A 262 4.01 -6.59 13.17
N ALA A 263 4.50 -7.77 13.57
CA ALA A 263 4.38 -8.25 14.95
C ALA A 263 5.17 -7.36 15.93
N VAL A 264 6.38 -6.94 15.55
CA VAL A 264 7.19 -6.02 16.34
C VAL A 264 6.54 -4.63 16.38
N ALA A 265 6.05 -4.14 15.23
CA ALA A 265 5.36 -2.84 15.17
C ALA A 265 4.09 -2.82 16.03
N LEU A 266 3.28 -3.90 16.00
CA LEU A 266 2.05 -4.08 16.77
C LEU A 266 2.32 -4.09 18.27
N THR A 267 3.33 -4.87 18.70
CA THR A 267 3.72 -4.97 20.11
C THR A 267 4.15 -3.60 20.63
N ALA A 268 4.95 -2.87 19.87
CA ALA A 268 5.35 -1.51 20.21
C ALA A 268 4.16 -0.54 20.27
N LEU A 269 3.18 -0.66 19.37
CA LEU A 269 2.01 0.22 19.36
C LEU A 269 1.08 0.01 20.56
N LYS A 270 0.83 -1.25 20.94
CA LYS A 270 -0.13 -1.59 22.01
C LYS A 270 0.24 -0.91 23.33
N SER A 271 1.53 -0.83 23.66
CA SER A 271 2.04 -0.22 24.91
C SER A 271 2.07 1.31 24.92
N ILE A 272 1.90 1.98 23.79
CA ILE A 272 2.07 3.45 23.68
C ILE A 272 0.75 4.19 23.95
N PRO A 273 0.70 5.12 24.91
CA PRO A 273 -0.42 6.05 25.05
C PRO A 273 -0.54 6.93 23.80
N VAL A 274 -1.78 7.25 23.40
CA VAL A 274 -2.05 8.06 22.20
C VAL A 274 -2.11 9.55 22.50
N THR A 275 -2.61 9.90 23.68
CA THR A 275 -2.70 11.25 24.22
C THR A 275 -1.99 11.32 25.58
N GLY A 276 -1.59 12.52 26.01
CA GLY A 276 -0.88 12.75 27.28
C GLY A 276 0.52 13.34 27.10
N LYS A 277 1.12 13.81 28.20
CA LYS A 277 2.52 14.25 28.23
C LYS A 277 3.40 13.04 28.47
N ALA A 278 4.42 12.86 27.63
CA ALA A 278 5.45 11.86 27.88
C ALA A 278 6.19 12.17 29.20
N SER A 279 6.54 11.13 29.95
CA SER A 279 7.41 11.25 31.11
C SER A 279 8.79 11.79 30.68
N ILE A 280 9.52 12.43 31.60
CA ILE A 280 10.87 12.97 31.33
C ILE A 280 11.79 11.89 30.75
N LEU A 281 11.67 10.64 31.24
CA LEU A 281 12.45 9.51 30.76
C LEU A 281 12.12 9.14 29.30
N GLU A 282 10.84 9.16 28.92
CA GLU A 282 10.42 8.92 27.54
C GLU A 282 10.88 10.05 26.60
N ILE A 283 10.84 11.30 27.07
CA ILE A 283 11.37 12.45 26.32
C ILE A 283 12.88 12.29 26.12
N LEU A 284 13.62 11.90 27.16
CA LEU A 284 15.06 11.64 27.07
C LEU A 284 15.36 10.51 26.07
N MET A 285 14.65 9.38 26.16
CA MET A 285 14.85 8.24 25.25
C MET A 285 14.51 8.59 23.80
N ALA A 286 13.41 9.34 23.58
CA ALA A 286 13.05 9.83 22.25
C ALA A 286 14.09 10.82 21.70
N ALA A 287 14.60 11.72 22.54
CA ALA A 287 15.64 12.68 22.17
C ALA A 287 16.97 11.98 21.86
N ILE A 288 17.34 10.93 22.60
CA ILE A 288 18.53 10.11 22.34
C ILE A 288 18.39 9.37 21.00
N LYS A 289 17.21 8.76 20.73
CA LYS A 289 16.92 8.15 19.42
C LYS A 289 16.98 9.19 18.29
N LEU A 290 16.47 10.40 18.52
CA LEU A 290 16.48 11.48 17.53
C LEU A 290 17.89 12.05 17.28
N LYS A 291 18.72 12.19 18.32
CA LYS A 291 20.13 12.61 18.21
C LYS A 291 20.98 11.58 17.46
N LYS A 292 20.75 10.28 17.70
CA LYS A 292 21.38 9.22 16.90
C LYS A 292 20.94 9.28 15.43
N ARG A 293 19.69 9.68 15.15
CA ARG A 293 19.13 9.83 13.80
C ARG A 293 19.69 11.04 13.04
N THR A 294 19.84 12.21 13.66
CA THR A 294 20.44 13.39 13.00
C THR A 294 21.92 13.21 12.72
N ALA A 295 22.65 12.50 13.59
CA ALA A 295 24.05 12.14 13.35
C ALA A 295 24.20 11.23 12.11
N MET A 296 23.32 10.23 11.94
CA MET A 296 23.32 9.35 10.76
C MET A 296 22.94 10.09 9.46
N PHE A 297 21.97 11.02 9.53
CA PHE A 297 21.59 11.85 8.37
C PHE A 297 22.73 12.79 7.93
N ALA A 298 23.47 13.38 8.88
CA ALA A 298 24.63 14.22 8.58
C ALA A 298 25.76 13.42 7.91
N LEU A 299 25.98 12.16 8.32
CA LEU A 299 26.94 11.26 7.69
C LEU A 299 26.52 10.83 6.27
N ALA A 300 25.23 10.59 6.03
CA ALA A 300 24.73 10.23 4.70
C ALA A 300 24.84 11.39 3.69
N VAL A 301 24.60 12.64 4.12
CA VAL A 301 24.77 13.84 3.28
C VAL A 301 26.26 14.10 2.98
N MET A 302 27.16 13.88 3.95
CA MET A 302 28.61 13.98 3.71
C MET A 302 29.13 12.86 2.79
N GLY A 303 28.59 11.64 2.88
CA GLY A 303 28.94 10.54 1.99
C GLY A 303 28.54 10.77 0.52
N MET A 304 27.35 11.32 0.28
CA MET A 304 26.91 11.69 -1.08
C MET A 304 27.72 12.87 -1.66
N GLY A 305 28.14 13.83 -0.83
CA GLY A 305 29.04 14.91 -1.25
C GLY A 305 30.42 14.41 -1.67
N ALA A 306 30.99 13.44 -0.93
CA ALA A 306 32.30 12.88 -1.27
C ALA A 306 32.29 12.09 -2.60
N VAL A 307 31.24 11.30 -2.86
CA VAL A 307 31.12 10.53 -4.10
C VAL A 307 30.92 11.45 -5.31
N ALA A 308 30.10 12.50 -5.18
CA ALA A 308 29.86 13.47 -6.25
C ALA A 308 31.12 14.27 -6.64
N VAL A 309 31.96 14.63 -5.66
CA VAL A 309 33.23 15.33 -5.91
C VAL A 309 34.24 14.42 -6.60
N THR A 310 34.31 13.13 -6.26
CA THR A 310 35.20 12.20 -6.97
C THR A 310 34.77 11.95 -8.42
N THR A 311 33.47 11.87 -8.73
CA THR A 311 33.01 11.68 -10.11
C THR A 311 33.20 12.92 -11.00
N LEU A 312 33.18 14.12 -10.44
CA LEU A 312 33.35 15.36 -11.21
C LEU A 312 34.81 15.69 -11.54
N VAL A 313 35.79 15.11 -10.83
CA VAL A 313 37.22 15.33 -11.11
C VAL A 313 37.74 14.40 -12.23
N PHE A 314 37.05 13.32 -12.57
CA PHE A 314 37.50 12.35 -13.59
C PHE A 314 36.83 12.48 -14.97
N SER A 315 35.95 13.46 -15.19
CA SER A 315 35.30 13.67 -16.50
C SER A 315 35.52 15.09 -17.01
N GLN A 316 36.71 15.35 -17.56
CA GLN A 316 36.94 16.45 -18.50
C GLN A 316 37.14 15.84 -19.91
N PRO A 317 36.38 16.28 -20.94
CA PRO A 317 36.55 15.82 -22.30
C PRO A 317 37.54 16.72 -23.05
N GLY A 318 38.70 16.19 -23.42
CA GLY A 318 39.64 16.89 -24.28
C GLY A 318 40.82 16.04 -24.69
N GLY A 319 40.93 15.74 -25.99
CA GLY A 319 42.19 15.27 -26.60
C GLY A 319 42.18 13.87 -27.22
N ALA A 320 41.16 13.49 -27.98
CA ALA A 320 41.26 12.36 -28.92
C ALA A 320 41.74 12.86 -30.29
N THR A 321 43.02 13.23 -30.40
CA THR A 321 43.75 13.42 -31.68
C THR A 321 45.25 13.39 -31.40
N GLN A 322 45.80 12.20 -31.15
CA GLN A 322 47.22 11.85 -31.36
C GLN A 322 47.45 10.40 -30.95
N GLN A 323 47.13 9.46 -31.84
CA GLN A 323 47.63 8.08 -31.78
C GLN A 323 47.31 7.38 -33.11
N LEU A 324 47.91 7.87 -34.20
CA LEU A 324 47.98 7.16 -35.49
C LEU A 324 49.27 7.49 -36.28
N GLU A 325 50.28 8.12 -35.65
CA GLU A 325 51.56 8.48 -36.28
C GLU A 325 52.81 7.88 -35.60
N GLU A 326 52.67 6.77 -34.85
CA GLU A 326 53.82 6.03 -34.29
C GLU A 326 53.99 4.62 -34.88
N SER A 327 53.76 4.48 -36.20
CA SER A 327 54.14 3.27 -36.95
C SER A 327 55.09 3.55 -38.12
N GLN A 328 55.86 4.64 -38.05
CA GLN A 328 56.95 4.96 -38.97
C GLN A 328 58.12 5.60 -38.21
N SER A 329 59.03 4.78 -37.64
CA SER A 329 60.48 5.08 -37.49
C SER A 329 61.19 4.18 -36.46
N LEU A 330 61.20 2.88 -36.70
CA LEU A 330 62.28 1.97 -36.28
C LEU A 330 62.60 1.12 -37.52
N ILE A 331 63.31 1.66 -38.52
CA ILE A 331 64.77 1.63 -38.66
C ILE A 331 65.33 0.21 -38.43
N ASP A 332 65.41 -0.51 -39.55
CA ASP A 332 66.58 -1.24 -40.02
C ASP A 332 67.86 -0.97 -39.20
N PHE A 333 68.46 -1.98 -38.60
CA PHE A 333 69.91 -2.23 -38.72
C PHE A 333 70.25 -3.64 -38.19
N GLN A 334 70.68 -4.48 -39.14
CA GLN A 334 71.35 -5.79 -39.07
C GLN A 334 70.53 -7.06 -38.79
#